data_AF-A0A1I4XQ02-F1
#
_entry.id   AF-A0A1I4XQ02-F1
#
_cell.length_a   1.000
_cell.length_b   1.000
_cell.length_c   1.000
_cell.angle_alpha   90.00
_cell.angle_beta   90.00
_cell.angle_gamma   90.00
#
_symmetry.space_group_name_H-M   'P 1'
#
loop_
_entity.id
_entity.type
_entity.pdbx_description
1 polymer ?
#
loop_
_entity_poly.entity_id
_entity_poly.type
_entity_poly.pdbx_seq_one_letter_code
_entity_poly.pdbx_strand_id
1 'polypeptide(L)' 'MFIGLPALSHEQQQQAVERIQELMAGGLSSGEAIALVAQEIRQNHKGERVTAMFEDEDDENEEE' A
#
# COMPACT_ATOMS: atom_id res chain seq x y z
N MET A 1 -11.95 7.89 6.13
CA MET A 1 -10.88 7.68 7.13
C MET A 1 -9.56 7.65 6.38
N PHE A 2 -8.76 8.73 6.45
CA PHE A 2 -7.57 8.90 5.61
C PHE A 2 -6.48 7.86 5.94
N ILE A 3 -6.08 7.09 4.93
CA ILE A 3 -4.95 6.17 5.03
C ILE A 3 -3.70 6.97 4.67
N GLY A 4 -2.93 7.38 5.67
CA GLY A 4 -1.60 7.97 5.48
C GLY A 4 -0.65 6.92 4.91
N LEU A 5 -0.70 6.74 3.59
CA LEU A 5 0.14 5.79 2.88
C LEU A 5 1.58 6.31 2.89
N PRO A 6 2.57 5.45 3.18
CA PRO A 6 3.96 5.80 3.02
C PRO A 6 4.24 6.13 1.54
N ALA A 7 4.85 7.29 1.27
CA ALA A 7 5.31 7.66 -0.07
C ALA A 7 6.51 6.78 -0.47
N LEU A 8 6.27 5.65 -1.13
CA LEU A 8 7.34 4.75 -1.56
C LEU A 8 7.91 5.20 -2.90
N SER A 9 9.24 5.25 -3.02
CA SER A 9 9.89 5.38 -4.33
C SER A 9 9.59 4.16 -5.21
N HIS A 10 9.75 4.29 -6.53
CA HIS A 10 9.51 3.17 -7.46
C HIS A 10 10.39 1.94 -7.14
N GLU A 11 11.61 2.17 -6.63
CA GLU A 11 12.50 1.09 -6.17
C GLU A 11 11.94 0.41 -4.91
N GLN A 12 11.46 1.18 -3.94
CA GLN A 12 10.88 0.64 -2.71
C GLN A 12 9.57 -0.12 -2.98
N GLN A 13 8.78 0.33 -3.97
CA GLN A 13 7.60 -0.39 -4.43
C GLN A 13 7.98 -1.75 -5.03
N GLN A 14 9.01 -1.81 -5.88
CA GLN A 14 9.47 -3.07 -6.48
C GLN A 14 9.99 -4.04 -5.40
N GLN A 15 10.77 -3.54 -4.43
CA GLN A 15 11.23 -4.34 -3.29
C GLN A 15 10.06 -4.89 -2.46
N ALA A 16 9.01 -4.08 -2.23
CA ALA A 16 7.83 -4.54 -1.51
C ALA A 16 7.10 -5.67 -2.27
N VAL A 17 7.01 -5.58 -3.60
CA VAL A 17 6.40 -6.62 -4.45
C VAL A 17 7.19 -7.93 -4.38
N GLU A 18 8.52 -7.86 -4.54
CA GLU A 18 9.39 -9.03 -4.44
C GLU A 18 9.27 -9.68 -3.06
N ARG A 19 9.25 -8.88 -2.00
CA ARG A 19 9.10 -9.36 -0.64
C ARG A 19 7.77 -10.08 -0.40
N ILE A 20 6.67 -9.54 -0.92
CA ILE A 20 5.34 -10.19 -0.84
C ILE A 20 5.38 -11.55 -1.57
N GLN A 21 6.00 -11.61 -2.75
CA GLN A 21 6.12 -12.86 -3.52
C GLN A 21 6.95 -13.92 -2.79
N GLU A 22 8.06 -13.54 -2.16
CA GLU A 22 8.86 -14.44 -1.32
C GLU A 22 8.05 -15.02 -0.16
N LEU A 23 7.29 -14.18 0.54
CA LEU A 23 6.44 -14.62 1.65
C LEU A 23 5.35 -15.59 1.19
N MET A 24 4.74 -15.33 0.03
CA MET A 24 3.77 -16.25 -0.57
C MET A 24 4.42 -17.58 -1.00
N ALA A 25 5.64 -17.54 -1.54
CA ALA A 25 6.39 -18.75 -1.86
C ALA A 25 6.75 -19.57 -0.61
N GLY A 26 6.91 -18.91 0.54
CA GLY A 26 7.04 -19.53 1.86
C GLY A 26 5.74 -20.09 2.45
N GLY A 27 4.61 -19.94 1.75
CA GLY A 27 3.31 -20.49 2.15
C GLY A 27 2.41 -19.52 2.93
N LEU A 28 2.77 -18.24 3.06
CA LEU A 28 1.87 -17.24 3.65
C LEU A 28 0.74 -16.90 2.68
N SER A 29 -0.45 -16.60 3.24
CA SER A 29 -1.53 -16.06 2.42
C SER A 29 -1.17 -14.66 1.91
N SER A 30 -1.72 -14.27 0.76
CA SER A 30 -1.47 -12.96 0.16
C SER A 30 -1.84 -11.82 1.11
N GLY A 31 -2.92 -11.95 1.89
CA GLY A 31 -3.32 -10.93 2.88
C GLY A 31 -2.32 -10.79 4.03
N GLU A 32 -1.82 -11.91 4.56
CA GLU A 32 -0.81 -11.90 5.63
C GLU A 32 0.54 -11.35 5.14
N ALA A 33 0.95 -11.73 3.93
CA ALA A 33 2.17 -11.23 3.30
C ALA A 33 2.12 -9.71 3.10
N ILE A 34 1.00 -9.18 2.59
CA ILE A 34 0.80 -7.73 2.42
C ILE A 34 0.81 -7.03 3.78
N ALA A 35 0.13 -7.58 4.79
CA ALA A 35 0.07 -6.97 6.13
C ALA A 35 1.46 -6.87 6.77
N LEU A 36 2.28 -7.92 6.66
CA LEU A 36 3.65 -7.94 7.14
C LEU A 36 4.52 -6.90 6.44
N VAL A 37 4.53 -6.89 5.11
CA VAL A 37 5.33 -5.93 4.34
C VAL A 37 4.88 -4.50 4.60
N ALA A 38 3.56 -4.25 4.72
CA ALA A 38 3.05 -2.93 5.09
C ALA A 38 3.50 -2.51 6.51
N GLN A 39 3.60 -3.46 7.45
CA GLN A 39 4.15 -3.19 8.78
C GLN A 39 5.65 -2.91 8.75
N GLU A 40 6.43 -3.68 7.99
CA GLU A 40 7.86 -3.44 7.77
C GLU A 40 8.10 -2.04 7.20
N ILE A 41 7.34 -1.66 6.17
CA ILE A 41 7.40 -0.34 5.58
C ILE A 41 7.07 0.73 6.62
N ARG A 42 5.96 0.61 7.37
CA ARG A 42 5.59 1.62 8.39
C ARG A 42 6.65 1.77 9.50
N GLN A 43 7.34 0.69 9.87
CA GLN A 43 8.40 0.73 10.88
C GLN A 43 9.68 1.38 10.34
N ASN A 44 10.04 1.11 9.08
CA ASN A 44 11.25 1.61 8.48
C ASN A 44 11.09 3.02 7.91
N HIS A 45 9.85 3.43 7.60
CA HIS A 45 9.55 4.69 6.96
C HIS A 45 9.27 5.80 8.00
N LYS A 46 10.31 6.57 8.31
CA LYS A 46 10.21 7.87 9.03
C LYS A 46 9.92 9.05 8.09
N GLY A 47 9.61 8.79 6.82
CA GLY A 47 9.40 9.77 5.77
C GLY A 47 7.99 10.37 5.75
N GLU A 48 7.84 11.42 4.93
CA GLU A 48 6.61 12.20 4.72
C GLU A 48 5.43 11.29 4.35
N ARG A 49 4.32 11.42 5.09
CA ARG A 49 3.09 10.67 4.80
C ARG A 49 2.44 11.32 3.57
N VAL A 50 2.18 10.54 2.53
CA VAL A 50 1.32 11.01 1.45
C VAL A 50 -0.12 10.89 1.93
N THR A 51 -0.80 12.03 2.01
CA THR A 51 -2.26 12.05 2.09
C THR A 51 -2.76 11.58 0.72
N ALA A 52 -3.09 10.30 0.61
CA ALA A 52 -3.88 9.84 -0.52
C ALA A 52 -5.27 10.48 -0.36
N MET A 53 -5.50 11.56 -1.09
CA MET A 53 -6.85 12.05 -1.38
C MET A 53 -7.41 11.09 -2.41
N PHE A 54 -8.08 10.05 -1.93
CA PHE A 54 -9.08 9.39 -2.76
C PHE A 54 -10.21 10.42 -2.82
N GLU A 55 -10.20 11.26 -3.86
CA GLU A 55 -11.45 11.89 -4.28
C GLU A 55 -12.36 10.70 -4.56
N ASP A 56 -13.34 10.50 -3.67
CA ASP A 56 -14.50 9.73 -4.03
C ASP A 56 -15.06 10.48 -5.26
N GLU A 57 -14.69 10.05 -6.47
CA GLU A 57 -15.47 10.31 -7.68
C GLU A 57 -16.81 9.59 -7.47
N ASP A 58 -17.60 10.08 -6.51
CA ASP A 58 -19.00 9.80 -6.33
C ASP A 58 -19.68 10.34 -7.59
N ASP A 59 -19.95 9.43 -8.53
CA ASP A 59 -21.15 9.37 -9.35
C ASP A 59 -21.83 10.72 -9.66
N GLU A 60 -21.31 11.49 -10.63
CA GLU A 60 -22.15 12.42 -11.42
C GLU A 60 -22.67 11.68 -12.67
N ASN A 61 -23.42 10.62 -12.43
CA ASN A 61 -24.35 10.02 -13.40
C ASN A 61 -25.78 10.40 -13.00
N GLU A 62 -26.04 11.70 -12.83
CA GLU A 62 -27.38 12.26 -12.76
C GLU A 62 -27.42 13.52 -13.65
N GLU A 63 -28.55 13.70 -14.36
CA GLU A 63 -28.90 14.75 -15.34
C GLU A 63 -28.61 14.35 -16.82
N GLU A 64 -29.57 14.06 -17.71
CA GLU A 64 -31.04 14.23 -17.75
C GLU A 64 -31.64 13.26 -18.80
#